data_AF-A0A960HTA3-F1
#
_entry.id   AF-A0A960HTA3-F1
#
_cell.length_a   1.000
_cell.length_b   1.000
_cell.length_c   1.000
_cell.angle_alpha   90.00
_cell.angle_beta   90.00
_cell.angle_gamma   90.00
#
_symmetry.space_group_name_H-M   'P 1'
#
loop_
_entity.id
_entity.type
_entity.pdbx_description
1 polymer ?
#
loop_
_entity_poly.entity_id
_entity_poly.type
_entity_poly.pdbx_seq_one_letter_code
_entity_poly.pdbx_strand_id
1 'polypeptide(L)'
;MELTPSQISGATFRTVRKGYDPAEVDALLNDAAAALEQAQQQATAMEARARAAVARLQEQQAAPAAEAAPAPVAAAPEPEPARPAVQLGADEAETISRTLLLAQRTADSTIADAESEAERIRTAARTEADTTLDSTREMSSQLIEEARAEARKVSEAERVAAANEVESLKARREFLLGDVDQLETFLIDQRERLRGAARQIEALCDRVPSGLGQVAPPIVSASDDEPGDETGELFLPPEARLPFAGPDELADALGDTPLSETSMSDDVDTSSNGHIDTGELDLTQAMDRVDAPDLPVRGQPGDETPSSN
;
A
#
# COMPACT_ATOMS: atom_id res chain seq x y z
N MET A 1 -20.16 -10.23 -25.91
CA MET A 1 -20.80 -10.23 -24.58
C MET A 1 -19.92 -9.36 -23.73
N GLU A 2 -20.30 -8.11 -23.50
CA GLU A 2 -19.45 -7.18 -22.75
C GLU A 2 -19.73 -7.38 -21.26
N LEU A 3 -18.71 -7.82 -20.54
CA LEU A 3 -18.76 -7.88 -19.09
C LEU A 3 -18.70 -6.45 -18.55
N THR A 4 -19.66 -6.08 -17.70
CA THR A 4 -19.58 -4.80 -16.97
C THR A 4 -18.73 -4.97 -15.71
N PRO A 5 -18.04 -3.93 -15.23
CA PRO A 5 -17.26 -4.00 -13.98
C PRO A 5 -18.09 -4.55 -12.81
N SER A 6 -19.35 -4.14 -12.70
CA SER A 6 -20.31 -4.63 -11.69
C SER A 6 -20.69 -6.11 -11.81
N GLN A 7 -20.62 -6.69 -13.01
CA GLN A 7 -20.88 -8.12 -13.22
C GLN A 7 -19.68 -8.97 -12.81
N ILE A 8 -18.47 -8.41 -12.83
CA ILE A 8 -17.24 -9.10 -12.43
C ILE A 8 -17.14 -9.14 -10.91
N SER A 9 -17.38 -8.03 -10.22
CA SER A 9 -17.35 -7.99 -8.75
C SER A 9 -18.50 -8.76 -8.10
N GLY A 10 -19.66 -8.86 -8.76
CA GLY A 10 -20.80 -9.64 -8.27
C GLY A 10 -20.77 -11.13 -8.64
N ALA A 11 -19.73 -11.61 -9.34
CA ALA A 11 -19.64 -13.01 -9.77
C ALA A 11 -19.36 -13.93 -8.57
N THR A 12 -20.14 -15.00 -8.43
CA THR A 12 -19.95 -15.99 -7.35
C THR A 12 -19.65 -17.37 -7.91
N PHE A 13 -18.75 -18.10 -7.24
CA PHE A 13 -18.28 -19.42 -7.66
C PHE A 13 -18.66 -20.50 -6.64
N ARG A 14 -18.84 -21.74 -7.13
CA ARG A 14 -19.12 -22.89 -6.27
C ARG A 14 -17.85 -23.35 -5.56
N THR A 15 -17.89 -23.45 -4.23
CA THR A 15 -16.76 -23.95 -3.42
C THR A 15 -16.59 -25.47 -3.56
N VAL A 16 -15.36 -25.94 -3.76
CA VAL A 16 -15.00 -27.36 -3.92
C VAL A 16 -13.88 -27.73 -2.93
N ARG A 17 -13.88 -28.96 -2.40
CA ARG A 17 -12.96 -29.44 -1.34
C ARG A 17 -11.46 -29.28 -1.64
N LYS A 18 -11.08 -29.16 -2.91
CA LYS A 18 -9.77 -28.66 -3.36
C LYS A 18 -10.05 -27.63 -4.43
N GLY A 19 -9.92 -26.36 -4.08
CA GLY A 19 -10.16 -25.21 -4.96
C GLY A 19 -9.30 -24.03 -4.55
N TYR A 20 -9.39 -22.94 -5.31
CA TYR A 20 -8.81 -21.66 -4.95
C TYR A 20 -9.48 -21.10 -3.70
N ASP A 21 -8.74 -20.31 -2.93
CA ASP A 21 -9.27 -19.59 -1.77
C ASP A 21 -10.33 -18.58 -2.24
N PRO A 22 -11.58 -18.65 -1.73
CA PRO A 22 -12.62 -17.67 -2.06
C PRO A 22 -12.16 -16.22 -1.84
N ALA A 23 -11.40 -15.93 -0.79
CA ALA A 23 -10.97 -14.58 -0.47
C ALA A 23 -9.98 -14.03 -1.50
N GLU A 24 -9.05 -14.85 -1.99
CA GLU A 24 -8.11 -14.46 -3.04
C GLU A 24 -8.82 -14.28 -4.39
N VAL A 25 -9.82 -15.11 -4.68
CA VAL A 25 -10.64 -14.97 -5.90
C VAL A 25 -11.45 -13.67 -5.85
N ASP A 26 -12.06 -13.34 -4.72
CA ASP A 26 -12.81 -12.09 -4.56
C ASP A 26 -11.90 -10.85 -4.69
N ALA A 27 -10.68 -10.90 -4.13
CA ALA A 27 -9.68 -9.84 -4.32
C ALA A 27 -9.31 -9.67 -5.80
N LEU A 28 -9.05 -10.76 -6.51
CA LEU A 28 -8.73 -10.73 -7.94
C LEU A 28 -9.89 -10.19 -8.80
N LEU A 29 -11.13 -10.53 -8.46
CA LEU A 29 -12.32 -10.00 -9.16
C LEU A 29 -12.47 -8.50 -8.96
N ASN A 30 -12.20 -8.00 -7.76
CA ASN A 30 -12.22 -6.57 -7.47
C ASN A 30 -11.13 -5.82 -8.23
N ASP A 31 -9.90 -6.35 -8.24
CA ASP A 31 -8.79 -5.78 -9.01
C ASP A 31 -9.09 -5.78 -10.53
N ALA A 32 -9.64 -6.88 -11.05
CA ALA A 32 -10.04 -6.98 -12.44
C ALA A 32 -11.18 -6.02 -12.80
N ALA A 33 -12.15 -5.83 -11.90
CA ALA A 33 -13.23 -4.86 -12.08
C ALA A 33 -12.69 -3.41 -12.11
N ALA A 34 -11.78 -3.07 -11.18
CA ALA A 34 -11.14 -1.76 -11.13
C ALA A 34 -10.29 -1.48 -12.39
N ALA A 35 -9.51 -2.46 -12.84
CA ALA A 35 -8.73 -2.35 -14.07
C ALA A 35 -9.60 -2.16 -15.32
N LEU A 36 -10.75 -2.86 -15.39
CA LEU A 36 -11.71 -2.70 -16.48
C LEU A 36 -12.36 -1.31 -16.47
N GLU A 37 -12.75 -0.82 -15.29
CA GLU A 37 -13.30 0.53 -15.14
C GLU A 37 -12.28 1.59 -15.55
N GLN A 38 -11.02 1.46 -15.12
CA GLN A 38 -9.94 2.34 -15.53
C GLN A 38 -9.73 2.32 -17.05
N ALA A 39 -9.76 1.14 -17.68
CA ALA A 39 -9.64 1.03 -19.14
C ALA A 39 -10.81 1.71 -19.87
N GLN A 40 -12.04 1.59 -19.36
CA GLN A 40 -13.22 2.27 -19.91
C GLN A 40 -13.13 3.80 -19.75
N GLN A 41 -12.67 4.28 -18.59
CA GLN A 41 -12.41 5.71 -18.37
C GLN A 41 -11.31 6.24 -19.30
N GLN A 42 -10.24 5.46 -19.54
CA GLN A 42 -9.21 5.84 -20.50
C GLN A 42 -9.73 5.86 -21.94
N ALA A 43 -10.53 4.88 -22.35
CA ALA A 43 -11.13 4.84 -23.68
C ALA A 43 -12.05 6.05 -23.92
N THR A 44 -12.94 6.35 -22.96
CA THR A 44 -13.83 7.52 -23.05
C THR A 44 -13.05 8.85 -23.02
N ALA A 45 -11.98 8.96 -22.24
CA ALA A 45 -11.09 10.12 -22.24
C ALA A 45 -10.35 10.28 -23.58
N MET A 46 -9.87 9.20 -24.18
CA MET A 46 -9.22 9.22 -25.50
C MET A 46 -10.22 9.59 -26.60
N GLU A 47 -11.43 9.06 -26.56
CA GLU A 47 -12.50 9.46 -27.49
C GLU A 47 -12.88 10.93 -27.33
N ALA A 48 -13.01 11.44 -26.10
CA ALA A 48 -13.30 12.84 -25.83
C ALA A 48 -12.17 13.75 -26.35
N ARG A 49 -10.90 13.36 -26.14
CA ARG A 49 -9.73 14.06 -26.69
C ARG A 49 -9.71 14.04 -28.21
N ALA A 50 -10.02 12.89 -28.82
CA ALA A 50 -10.11 12.77 -30.27
C ALA A 50 -11.22 13.65 -30.84
N ARG A 51 -12.42 13.67 -30.23
CA ARG A 51 -13.52 14.56 -30.63
C ARG A 51 -13.15 16.04 -30.47
N ALA A 52 -12.48 16.42 -29.38
CA ALA A 52 -12.01 17.79 -29.17
C ALA A 52 -10.94 18.19 -30.20
N ALA A 53 -10.02 17.29 -30.55
CA ALA A 53 -9.02 17.53 -31.59
C ALA A 53 -9.67 17.70 -32.97
N VAL A 54 -10.66 16.88 -33.31
CA VAL A 54 -11.43 17.00 -34.57
C VAL A 54 -12.20 18.32 -34.61
N ALA A 55 -12.84 18.73 -33.51
CA ALA A 55 -13.54 20.01 -33.42
C ALA A 55 -12.58 21.20 -33.62
N ARG A 56 -11.39 21.17 -33.01
CA ARG A 56 -10.35 22.19 -33.22
C ARG A 56 -9.87 22.26 -34.67
N LEU A 57 -9.70 21.12 -35.33
CA LEU A 57 -9.33 21.08 -36.74
C LEU A 57 -10.43 21.65 -37.64
N GLN A 58 -11.70 21.38 -37.32
CA GLN A 58 -12.84 21.96 -38.04
C GLN A 58 -12.95 23.48 -37.81
N GLU A 59 -12.70 23.96 -36.59
CA GLU A 59 -12.68 25.39 -36.29
C GLU A 59 -11.52 26.11 -37.00
N GLN A 60 -10.34 25.49 -37.11
CA GLN A 60 -9.22 26.03 -37.91
C GLN A 60 -9.51 26.04 -39.41
N GLN A 61 -10.33 25.12 -39.92
CA GLN A 61 -10.77 25.08 -41.31
C GLN A 61 -11.96 26.01 -41.59
N ALA A 62 -12.78 26.30 -40.57
CA ALA A 62 -13.95 27.18 -40.65
C ALA A 62 -13.64 28.63 -40.24
N ALA A 63 -12.52 28.88 -39.56
CA ALA A 63 -11.94 30.21 -39.44
C ALA A 63 -11.75 30.77 -40.85
N PRO A 64 -12.29 31.96 -41.15
CA PRO A 64 -12.31 32.45 -42.52
C PRO A 64 -10.89 32.53 -43.05
N ALA A 65 -10.76 32.20 -44.34
CA ALA A 65 -9.67 32.58 -45.21
C ALA A 65 -9.52 34.12 -45.24
N ALA A 66 -9.07 34.69 -44.12
CA ALA A 66 -8.66 36.05 -43.92
C ALA A 66 -7.16 36.03 -43.61
N GLU A 67 -6.39 35.45 -44.53
CA GLU A 67 -5.18 36.01 -45.13
C GLU A 67 -4.44 34.93 -45.95
N ALA A 68 -5.10 34.41 -46.99
CA ALA A 68 -4.44 33.79 -48.14
C ALA A 68 -5.47 33.68 -49.25
N ALA A 69 -5.58 34.72 -50.07
CA ALA A 69 -6.27 34.63 -51.35
C ALA A 69 -5.44 33.73 -52.29
N PRO A 70 -5.98 32.59 -52.80
CA PRO A 70 -5.49 32.06 -54.04
C PRO A 70 -6.17 32.85 -55.16
N ALA A 71 -5.43 33.73 -55.82
CA ALA A 71 -5.91 34.37 -57.04
C ALA A 71 -6.19 33.30 -58.12
N PRO A 72 -7.26 33.43 -58.92
CA PRO A 72 -7.57 32.50 -59.98
C PRO A 72 -6.65 32.77 -61.17
N VAL A 73 -6.04 31.74 -61.75
CA VAL A 73 -5.38 31.88 -63.05
C VAL A 73 -5.97 30.87 -64.02
N ALA A 74 -6.94 31.38 -64.78
CA ALA A 74 -7.37 30.82 -66.04
C ALA A 74 -6.31 31.06 -67.12
N ALA A 75 -6.16 30.05 -67.98
CA ALA A 75 -5.63 30.03 -69.36
C ALA A 75 -4.87 31.25 -69.94
N ALA A 76 -3.63 30.98 -70.38
CA ALA A 76 -2.87 31.41 -71.59
C ALA A 76 -2.93 32.88 -72.08
N PRO A 77 -1.78 33.51 -72.42
CA PRO A 77 -1.36 33.51 -73.83
C PRO A 77 0.18 33.52 -74.10
N GLU A 78 0.48 33.42 -75.40
CA GLU A 78 1.70 33.56 -76.20
C GLU A 78 2.67 34.75 -75.89
N PRO A 79 3.86 34.81 -76.56
CA PRO A 79 5.08 35.48 -76.07
C PRO A 79 5.19 37.00 -76.37
N GLU A 80 5.99 37.67 -75.52
CA GLU A 80 6.68 38.97 -75.65
C GLU A 80 5.86 40.24 -75.99
N PRO A 81 6.16 41.38 -75.32
CA PRO A 81 7.26 42.22 -75.81
C PRO A 81 8.14 42.86 -74.71
N ALA A 82 9.32 43.29 -75.18
CA ALA A 82 10.36 44.11 -74.56
C ALA A 82 9.99 44.91 -73.29
N ARG A 83 10.77 44.69 -72.22
CA ARG A 83 10.83 45.57 -71.04
C ARG A 83 11.42 46.93 -71.48
N PRO A 84 10.80 48.07 -71.14
CA PRO A 84 11.47 49.35 -71.30
C PRO A 84 12.66 49.39 -70.33
N ALA A 85 13.84 49.71 -70.85
CA ALA A 85 14.98 50.06 -70.02
C ALA A 85 14.64 51.34 -69.27
N VAL A 86 14.38 51.22 -67.97
CA VAL A 86 14.16 52.37 -67.08
C VAL A 86 15.49 53.12 -67.01
N GLN A 87 15.58 54.26 -67.69
CA GLN A 87 16.69 55.18 -67.47
C GLN A 87 16.40 55.94 -66.19
N LEU A 88 16.86 55.39 -65.07
CA LEU A 88 16.85 56.05 -63.78
C LEU A 88 17.70 57.31 -63.88
N GLY A 89 17.13 58.47 -63.56
CA GLY A 89 17.93 59.67 -63.39
C GLY A 89 18.93 59.47 -62.24
N ALA A 90 20.11 60.09 -62.32
CA ALA A 90 21.13 59.98 -61.26
C ALA A 90 20.57 60.32 -59.87
N ASP A 91 19.63 61.28 -59.80
CA ASP A 91 18.97 61.71 -58.57
C ASP A 91 18.01 60.64 -57.97
N GLU A 92 17.39 59.81 -58.82
CA GLU A 92 16.54 58.70 -58.36
C GLU A 92 17.38 57.54 -57.82
N ALA A 93 18.53 57.25 -58.45
CA ALA A 93 19.47 56.25 -57.95
C ALA A 93 20.06 56.62 -56.58
N GLU A 94 20.42 57.89 -56.38
CA GLU A 94 20.87 58.39 -55.08
C GLU A 94 19.77 58.29 -54.02
N THR A 95 18.54 58.65 -54.36
CA THR A 95 17.40 58.55 -53.44
C THR A 95 17.16 57.10 -53.01
N ILE A 96 17.16 56.15 -53.96
CA ILE A 96 17.00 54.71 -53.69
C ILE A 96 18.14 54.18 -52.82
N SER A 97 19.38 54.59 -53.07
CA SER A 97 20.52 54.16 -52.24
C SER A 97 20.39 54.65 -50.78
N ARG A 98 19.87 55.86 -50.59
CA ARG A 98 19.65 56.46 -49.27
C ARG A 98 18.51 55.77 -48.51
N THR A 99 17.42 55.41 -49.19
CA THR A 99 16.34 54.61 -48.60
C THR A 99 16.78 53.19 -48.30
N LEU A 100 17.58 52.56 -49.16
CA LEU A 100 18.12 51.22 -48.90
C LEU A 100 19.05 51.21 -47.68
N LEU A 101 19.92 52.21 -47.52
CA LEU A 101 20.75 52.35 -46.32
C LEU A 101 19.93 52.57 -45.05
N LEU A 102 18.86 53.37 -45.12
CA LEU A 102 17.94 53.55 -43.99
C LEU A 102 17.20 52.25 -43.66
N ALA A 103 16.72 51.54 -44.69
CA ALA A 103 16.05 50.25 -44.53
C ALA A 103 16.99 49.21 -43.93
N GLN A 104 18.24 49.13 -44.40
CA GLN A 104 19.26 48.23 -43.87
C GLN A 104 19.57 48.57 -42.40
N ARG A 105 19.76 49.84 -42.07
CA ARG A 105 19.97 50.26 -40.68
C ARG A 105 18.77 49.93 -39.78
N THR A 106 17.56 50.05 -40.30
CA THR A 106 16.33 49.70 -39.58
C THR A 106 16.25 48.18 -39.37
N ALA A 107 16.60 47.40 -40.40
CA ALA A 107 16.67 45.94 -40.31
C ALA A 107 17.72 45.50 -39.26
N ASP A 108 18.94 46.05 -39.31
CA ASP A 108 20.00 45.74 -38.36
C ASP A 108 19.60 46.09 -36.92
N SER A 109 18.93 47.23 -36.71
CA SER A 109 18.37 47.60 -35.40
C SER A 109 17.31 46.59 -34.94
N THR A 110 16.39 46.20 -35.82
CA THR A 110 15.34 45.23 -35.46
C THR A 110 15.89 43.84 -35.18
N ILE A 111 16.98 43.45 -35.84
CA ILE A 111 17.69 42.19 -35.57
C ILE A 111 18.35 42.27 -34.20
N ALA A 112 19.07 43.36 -33.89
CA ALA A 112 19.70 43.54 -32.58
C ALA A 112 18.67 43.56 -31.43
N ASP A 113 17.52 44.22 -31.64
CA ASP A 113 16.43 44.24 -30.67
C ASP A 113 15.82 42.85 -30.48
N ALA A 114 15.58 42.10 -31.58
CA ALA A 114 15.07 40.74 -31.53
C ALA A 114 16.05 39.77 -30.87
N GLU A 115 17.37 39.91 -31.11
CA GLU A 115 18.41 39.11 -30.46
C GLU A 115 18.48 39.40 -28.95
N SER A 116 18.42 40.69 -28.56
CA SER A 116 18.37 41.07 -27.15
C SER A 116 17.13 40.50 -26.46
N GLU A 117 15.96 40.58 -27.10
CA GLU A 117 14.72 40.06 -26.53
C GLU A 117 14.72 38.53 -26.47
N ALA A 118 15.24 37.86 -27.50
CA ALA A 118 15.43 36.42 -27.48
C ALA A 118 16.34 35.97 -26.34
N GLU A 119 17.43 36.68 -26.06
CA GLU A 119 18.32 36.34 -24.95
C GLU A 119 17.66 36.58 -23.59
N ARG A 120 16.84 37.63 -23.44
CA ARG A 120 16.02 37.83 -22.24
C ARG A 120 15.03 36.70 -22.02
N ILE A 121 14.33 36.27 -23.06
CA ILE A 121 13.38 35.15 -22.97
C ILE A 121 14.10 33.86 -22.61
N ARG A 122 15.26 33.57 -23.22
CA ARG A 122 16.05 32.37 -22.90
C ARG A 122 16.55 32.38 -21.46
N THR A 123 17.04 33.50 -20.97
CA THR A 123 17.54 33.62 -19.59
C THR A 123 16.41 33.53 -18.57
N ALA A 124 15.26 34.16 -18.84
CA ALA A 124 14.06 34.02 -18.02
C ALA A 124 13.56 32.56 -17.98
N ALA A 125 13.43 31.91 -19.13
CA ALA A 125 13.00 30.51 -19.23
C ALA A 125 13.98 29.56 -18.53
N ARG A 126 15.29 29.78 -18.62
CA ARG A 126 16.29 29.01 -17.88
C ARG A 126 16.15 29.19 -16.37
N THR A 127 15.99 30.43 -15.92
CA THR A 127 15.82 30.72 -14.49
C THR A 127 14.55 30.07 -13.95
N GLU A 128 13.44 30.15 -14.68
CA GLU A 128 12.19 29.48 -14.30
C GLU A 128 12.30 27.95 -14.32
N ALA A 129 13.02 27.38 -15.29
CA ALA A 129 13.31 25.96 -15.30
C ALA A 129 14.16 25.54 -14.09
N ASP A 130 15.18 26.32 -13.73
CA ASP A 130 16.03 26.03 -12.58
C ASP A 130 15.25 26.14 -11.26
N THR A 131 14.42 27.18 -11.08
CA THR A 131 13.59 27.32 -9.87
C THR A 131 12.56 26.22 -9.73
N THR A 132 11.93 25.80 -10.83
CA THR A 132 10.97 24.69 -10.82
C THR A 132 11.63 23.36 -10.52
N LEU A 133 12.84 23.11 -11.07
CA LEU A 133 13.63 21.93 -10.74
C LEU A 133 14.04 21.91 -9.27
N ASP A 134 14.50 23.03 -8.72
CA ASP A 134 14.92 23.11 -7.33
C ASP A 134 13.74 22.96 -6.38
N SER A 135 12.61 23.61 -6.65
CA SER A 135 11.37 23.42 -5.89
C SER A 135 10.89 21.96 -5.93
N THR A 136 10.95 21.32 -7.09
CA THR A 136 10.56 19.90 -7.22
C THR A 136 11.50 18.99 -6.45
N ARG A 137 12.82 19.26 -6.48
CA ARG A 137 13.80 18.51 -5.70
C ARG A 137 13.56 18.69 -4.20
N GLU A 138 13.33 19.90 -3.74
CA GLU A 138 13.02 20.20 -2.33
C GLU A 138 11.74 19.46 -1.89
N MET A 139 10.64 19.58 -2.65
CA MET A 139 9.40 18.86 -2.37
C MET A 139 9.63 17.35 -2.33
N SER A 140 10.38 16.78 -3.29
CA SER A 140 10.68 15.35 -3.30
C SER A 140 11.51 14.93 -2.08
N SER A 141 12.47 15.75 -1.65
CA SER A 141 13.29 15.46 -0.48
C SER A 141 12.46 15.48 0.80
N GLN A 142 11.54 16.45 0.94
CA GLN A 142 10.62 16.56 2.07
C GLN A 142 9.67 15.36 2.11
N LEU A 143 9.08 14.96 0.99
CA LEU A 143 8.23 13.78 0.91
C LEU A 143 8.97 12.50 1.31
N ILE A 144 10.22 12.34 0.88
CA ILE A 144 11.05 11.19 1.28
C ILE A 144 11.37 11.23 2.77
N GLU A 145 11.68 12.39 3.33
CA GLU A 145 11.94 12.55 4.77
C GLU A 145 10.70 12.26 5.61
N GLU A 146 9.53 12.75 5.18
CA GLU A 146 8.24 12.49 5.81
C GLU A 146 7.88 11.00 5.74
N ALA A 147 7.97 10.38 4.56
CA ALA A 147 7.73 8.95 4.40
C ALA A 147 8.68 8.11 5.28
N ARG A 148 9.96 8.50 5.39
CA ARG A 148 10.92 7.84 6.28
C ARG A 148 10.61 8.06 7.76
N ALA A 149 10.15 9.25 8.14
CA ALA A 149 9.74 9.54 9.50
C ALA A 149 8.52 8.70 9.88
N GLU A 150 7.54 8.61 9.00
CA GLU A 150 6.33 7.84 9.23
C GLU A 150 6.61 6.33 9.27
N ALA A 151 7.43 5.81 8.34
CA ALA A 151 7.86 4.42 8.38
C ALA A 151 8.58 4.06 9.70
N ARG A 152 9.37 5.00 10.26
CA ARG A 152 9.99 4.80 11.59
C ARG A 152 8.97 4.76 12.70
N LYS A 153 7.97 5.65 12.71
CA LYS A 153 6.90 5.65 13.72
C LYS A 153 6.07 4.37 13.66
N VAL A 154 5.68 3.93 12.48
CA VAL A 154 4.92 2.68 12.29
C VAL A 154 5.75 1.49 12.79
N SER A 155 7.03 1.41 12.41
CA SER A 155 7.90 0.34 12.88
C SER A 155 8.10 0.35 14.40
N GLU A 156 8.19 1.53 15.03
CA GLU A 156 8.29 1.64 16.48
C GLU A 156 6.98 1.23 17.16
N ALA A 157 5.83 1.65 16.64
CA ALA A 157 4.52 1.26 17.13
C ALA A 157 4.30 -0.26 17.05
N GLU A 158 4.67 -0.88 15.93
CA GLU A 158 4.63 -2.34 15.75
C GLU A 158 5.53 -3.07 16.75
N ARG A 159 6.75 -2.56 16.98
CA ARG A 159 7.68 -3.14 17.98
C ARG A 159 7.10 -3.07 19.38
N VAL A 160 6.47 -1.95 19.75
CA VAL A 160 5.82 -1.79 21.06
C VAL A 160 4.61 -2.73 21.18
N ALA A 161 3.77 -2.82 20.15
CA ALA A 161 2.63 -3.73 20.13
C ALA A 161 3.06 -5.20 20.29
N ALA A 162 4.08 -5.63 19.53
CA ALA A 162 4.64 -6.97 19.65
C ALA A 162 5.25 -7.24 21.03
N ALA A 163 5.94 -6.25 21.62
CA ALA A 163 6.49 -6.38 22.97
C ALA A 163 5.39 -6.56 24.02
N ASN A 164 4.31 -5.77 23.93
CA ASN A 164 3.15 -5.86 24.82
C ASN A 164 2.42 -7.21 24.67
N GLU A 165 2.27 -7.71 23.44
CA GLU A 165 1.69 -9.03 23.19
C GLU A 165 2.52 -10.13 23.85
N VAL A 166 3.84 -10.11 23.66
CA VAL A 166 4.76 -11.06 24.29
C VAL A 166 4.67 -10.99 25.83
N GLU A 167 4.55 -9.80 26.39
CA GLU A 167 4.37 -9.62 27.84
C GLU A 167 3.04 -10.21 28.32
N SER A 168 1.95 -9.99 27.58
CA SER A 168 0.64 -10.59 27.89
C SER A 168 0.66 -12.13 27.82
N LEU A 169 1.35 -12.69 26.82
CA LEU A 169 1.51 -14.14 26.66
C LEU A 169 2.37 -14.72 27.78
N LYS A 170 3.42 -14.01 28.22
CA LYS A 170 4.23 -14.40 29.37
C LYS A 170 3.42 -14.40 30.66
N ALA A 171 2.62 -13.36 30.91
CA ALA A 171 1.75 -13.29 32.07
C ALA A 171 0.71 -14.43 32.05
N ARG A 172 0.10 -14.72 30.90
CA ARG A 172 -0.82 -15.85 30.76
C ARG A 172 -0.13 -17.19 30.99
N ARG A 173 1.10 -17.36 30.50
CA ARG A 173 1.91 -18.55 30.75
C ARG A 173 2.20 -18.73 32.24
N GLU A 174 2.60 -17.67 32.94
CA GLU A 174 2.87 -17.70 34.39
C GLU A 174 1.61 -18.06 35.18
N PHE A 175 0.46 -17.47 34.82
CA PHE A 175 -0.83 -17.83 35.41
C PHE A 175 -1.15 -19.31 35.23
N LEU A 176 -1.03 -19.84 34.01
CA LEU A 176 -1.28 -21.26 33.74
C LEU A 176 -0.30 -22.19 34.46
N LEU A 177 0.96 -21.80 34.64
CA LEU A 177 1.91 -22.56 35.44
C LEU A 177 1.51 -22.59 36.92
N GLY A 178 1.06 -21.46 37.46
CA GLY A 178 0.51 -21.41 38.82
C GLY A 178 -0.73 -22.29 39.00
N ASP A 179 -1.63 -22.32 38.02
CA ASP A 179 -2.80 -23.21 38.04
C ASP A 179 -2.39 -24.69 38.04
N VAL A 180 -1.37 -25.06 37.26
CA VAL A 180 -0.82 -26.43 37.26
C VAL A 180 -0.26 -26.77 38.63
N ASP A 181 0.55 -25.91 39.23
CA ASP A 181 1.12 -26.14 40.56
C ASP A 181 0.03 -26.28 41.64
N GLN A 182 -1.05 -25.49 41.53
CA GLN A 182 -2.21 -25.58 42.41
C GLN A 182 -2.96 -26.90 42.24
N LEU A 183 -3.17 -27.36 41.01
CA LEU A 183 -3.79 -28.65 40.72
C LEU A 183 -2.94 -29.82 41.21
N GLU A 184 -1.61 -29.75 41.04
CA GLU A 184 -0.70 -30.78 41.55
C GLU A 184 -0.78 -30.90 43.07
N THR A 185 -0.75 -29.76 43.77
CA THR A 185 -0.91 -29.70 45.23
C THR A 185 -2.25 -30.28 45.65
N PHE A 186 -3.34 -29.87 45.00
CA PHE A 186 -4.68 -30.41 45.26
C PHE A 186 -4.73 -31.93 45.09
N LEU A 187 -4.15 -32.48 44.02
CA LEU A 187 -4.12 -33.93 43.78
C LEU A 187 -3.30 -34.68 44.85
N ILE A 188 -2.19 -34.10 45.32
CA ILE A 188 -1.40 -34.66 46.41
C ILE A 188 -2.24 -34.73 47.69
N ASP A 189 -2.91 -33.62 48.06
CA ASP A 189 -3.77 -33.53 49.24
C ASP A 189 -4.95 -34.50 49.18
N GLN A 190 -5.64 -34.58 48.04
CA GLN A 190 -6.73 -35.55 47.86
C GLN A 190 -6.23 -36.98 47.99
N ARG A 191 -5.07 -37.30 47.43
CA ARG A 191 -4.47 -38.63 47.54
C ARG A 191 -4.08 -38.96 48.98
N GLU A 192 -3.56 -38.01 49.73
CA GLU A 192 -3.27 -38.19 51.16
C GLU A 192 -4.55 -38.39 51.97
N ARG A 193 -5.59 -37.60 51.71
CA ARG A 193 -6.91 -37.76 52.34
C ARG A 193 -7.50 -39.15 52.08
N LEU A 194 -7.46 -39.63 50.83
CA LEU A 194 -7.92 -40.97 50.47
C LEU A 194 -7.12 -42.07 51.18
N ARG A 195 -5.80 -41.93 51.28
CA ARG A 195 -4.96 -42.87 52.05
C ARG A 195 -5.27 -42.82 53.54
N GLY A 196 -5.51 -41.64 54.10
CA GLY A 196 -5.93 -41.47 55.49
C GLY A 196 -7.26 -42.16 55.77
N ALA A 197 -8.27 -41.93 54.92
CA ALA A 197 -9.57 -42.60 55.01
C ALA A 197 -9.44 -44.12 54.88
N ALA A 198 -8.63 -44.63 53.94
CA ALA A 198 -8.38 -46.05 53.79
C ALA A 198 -7.74 -46.67 55.05
N ARG A 199 -6.72 -46.02 55.63
CA ARG A 199 -6.10 -46.48 56.89
C ARG A 199 -7.08 -46.43 58.07
N GLN A 200 -7.99 -45.45 58.11
CA GLN A 200 -9.01 -45.36 59.14
C GLN A 200 -10.01 -46.53 59.04
N ILE A 201 -10.43 -46.87 57.82
CA ILE A 201 -11.29 -48.03 57.57
C ILE A 201 -10.58 -49.32 57.98
N GLU A 202 -9.31 -49.49 57.59
CA GLU A 202 -8.49 -50.65 57.99
C GLU A 202 -8.38 -50.76 59.52
N ALA A 203 -8.08 -49.67 60.21
CA ALA A 203 -8.01 -49.64 61.67
C ALA A 203 -9.37 -49.98 62.34
N LEU A 204 -10.49 -49.54 61.76
CA LEU A 204 -11.84 -49.91 62.22
C LEU A 204 -12.11 -51.41 62.02
N CYS A 205 -11.69 -51.98 60.89
CA CYS A 205 -11.79 -53.42 60.64
C CYS A 205 -10.96 -54.23 61.64
N ASP A 206 -9.72 -53.82 61.93
CA ASP A 206 -8.84 -54.52 62.87
C ASP A 206 -9.31 -54.40 64.34
N ARG A 207 -9.93 -53.28 64.72
CA ARG A 207 -10.44 -53.05 66.08
C ARG A 207 -11.61 -53.97 66.44
N VAL A 208 -12.35 -54.50 65.45
CA VAL A 208 -13.54 -55.33 65.67
C VAL A 208 -13.27 -56.79 65.24
N PRO A 209 -12.77 -57.66 66.14
CA PRO A 209 -12.33 -59.02 65.79
C PRO A 209 -13.44 -59.99 65.35
N SER A 210 -14.72 -59.58 65.41
CA SER A 210 -15.87 -60.37 64.97
C SER A 210 -16.56 -59.80 63.70
N GLY A 211 -15.89 -58.88 62.97
CA GLY A 211 -16.48 -58.10 61.89
C GLY A 211 -17.37 -56.96 62.41
N LEU A 212 -17.80 -56.03 61.54
CA LEU A 212 -18.55 -54.80 61.89
C LEU A 212 -19.87 -55.02 62.69
N GLY A 213 -20.24 -56.26 63.03
CA GLY A 213 -21.53 -56.61 63.60
C GLY A 213 -22.65 -56.24 62.62
N GLN A 214 -23.91 -56.53 62.98
CA GLN A 214 -25.04 -55.98 62.23
C GLN A 214 -25.10 -54.47 62.50
N VAL A 215 -24.37 -53.69 61.71
CA VAL A 215 -24.57 -52.24 61.66
C VAL A 215 -25.97 -52.05 61.10
N ALA A 216 -26.89 -51.59 61.95
CA ALA A 216 -28.24 -51.25 61.51
C ALA A 216 -28.12 -50.26 60.34
N PRO A 217 -28.81 -50.52 59.20
CA PRO A 217 -28.69 -49.66 58.05
C PRO A 217 -29.07 -48.22 58.45
N PRO A 218 -28.34 -47.20 57.97
CA PRO A 218 -28.72 -45.83 58.23
C PRO A 218 -30.16 -45.63 57.75
N ILE A 219 -31.02 -45.16 58.65
CA ILE A 219 -32.41 -44.87 58.32
C ILE A 219 -32.37 -43.63 57.43
N VAL A 220 -32.32 -43.86 56.11
CA VAL A 220 -32.54 -42.78 55.14
C VAL A 220 -34.02 -42.46 55.28
N SER A 221 -34.32 -41.35 55.96
CA SER A 221 -35.65 -40.78 56.00
C SER A 221 -35.97 -40.32 54.59
N ALA A 222 -36.52 -41.22 53.78
CA ALA A 222 -37.23 -40.86 52.56
C ALA A 222 -38.44 -40.04 53.01
N SER A 223 -38.39 -38.73 52.78
CA SER A 223 -39.59 -37.92 52.74
C SER A 223 -40.45 -38.51 51.62
N ASP A 224 -41.53 -39.21 51.98
CA ASP A 224 -42.67 -39.37 51.09
C ASP A 224 -43.20 -37.95 50.84
N ASP A 225 -42.88 -37.39 49.69
CA ASP A 225 -43.63 -36.27 49.14
C ASP A 225 -44.30 -36.78 47.86
N GLU A 226 -45.62 -36.66 47.83
CA GLU A 226 -46.45 -36.98 46.67
C GLU A 226 -46.00 -36.21 45.43
N PRO A 227 -46.29 -36.68 44.19
CA PRO A 227 -45.98 -35.92 43.00
C PRO A 227 -46.99 -34.77 42.84
N GLY A 228 -46.74 -33.68 43.57
CA GLY A 228 -47.31 -32.36 43.34
C GLY A 228 -46.26 -31.46 42.70
N ASP A 229 -46.61 -30.82 41.59
CA ASP A 229 -45.82 -29.81 40.90
C ASP A 229 -45.29 -28.73 41.86
N GLU A 230 -44.04 -28.83 42.32
CA GLU A 230 -43.23 -27.69 42.74
C GLU A 230 -41.75 -27.92 42.38
N THR A 231 -41.23 -27.06 41.51
CA THR A 231 -39.80 -26.96 41.17
C THR A 231 -39.01 -26.49 42.40
N GLY A 232 -38.67 -27.43 43.28
CA GLY A 232 -37.81 -27.22 44.43
C GLY A 232 -36.34 -27.38 44.05
N GLU A 233 -35.62 -26.27 43.99
CA GLU A 233 -34.17 -26.21 43.81
C GLU A 233 -33.45 -27.04 44.89
N LEU A 234 -32.63 -28.00 44.45
CA LEU A 234 -31.72 -28.74 45.32
C LEU A 234 -30.63 -27.80 45.86
N PHE A 235 -30.87 -27.24 47.04
CA PHE A 235 -29.88 -26.43 47.75
C PHE A 235 -28.73 -27.31 48.24
N LEU A 236 -27.61 -27.33 47.49
CA LEU A 236 -26.35 -27.91 47.97
C LEU A 236 -25.76 -27.05 49.10
N PRO A 237 -25.20 -27.67 50.17
CA PRO A 237 -24.44 -26.92 51.16
C PRO A 237 -23.22 -26.25 50.51
N PRO A 238 -22.83 -25.05 50.96
CA PRO A 238 -21.88 -24.17 50.25
C PRO A 238 -20.46 -24.75 50.10
N GLU A 239 -20.10 -25.79 50.87
CA GLU A 239 -18.76 -26.38 50.85
C GLU A 239 -18.54 -27.45 49.75
N ALA A 240 -19.60 -27.86 49.04
CA ALA A 240 -19.52 -28.88 47.98
C ALA A 240 -19.56 -28.32 46.55
N ARG A 241 -19.58 -26.99 46.39
CA ARG A 241 -19.38 -26.33 45.08
C ARG A 241 -17.89 -26.41 44.73
N LEU A 242 -17.53 -27.28 43.78
CA LEU A 242 -16.24 -27.20 43.10
C LEU A 242 -16.10 -25.80 42.47
N PRO A 243 -14.89 -25.20 42.42
CA PRO A 243 -14.67 -23.84 41.94
C PRO A 243 -14.63 -23.80 40.40
N PHE A 244 -15.57 -24.47 39.75
CA PHE A 244 -15.78 -24.33 38.32
C PHE A 244 -17.01 -23.47 38.12
N ALA A 245 -16.80 -22.32 37.50
CA ALA A 245 -17.86 -21.41 37.09
C ALA A 245 -18.93 -22.18 36.32
N GLY A 246 -20.19 -21.99 36.70
CA GLY A 246 -21.31 -22.53 35.94
C GLY A 246 -21.38 -21.92 34.54
N PRO A 247 -22.03 -22.57 33.57
CA PRO A 247 -22.19 -22.04 32.21
C PRO A 247 -22.83 -20.64 32.19
N ASP A 248 -23.66 -20.32 33.20
CA ASP A 248 -24.30 -19.00 33.32
C ASP A 248 -23.38 -17.91 33.90
N GLU A 249 -22.37 -18.27 34.72
CA GLU A 249 -21.37 -17.32 35.23
C GLU A 249 -20.32 -16.97 34.15
N LEU A 250 -20.08 -17.88 33.20
CA LEU A 250 -19.26 -17.60 32.01
C LEU A 250 -19.95 -16.63 31.04
N ALA A 251 -21.28 -16.60 31.01
CA ALA A 251 -22.05 -15.65 30.20
C ALA A 251 -22.01 -14.22 30.79
N ASP A 252 -22.02 -14.09 32.12
CA ASP A 252 -21.97 -12.79 32.81
C ASP A 252 -20.53 -12.20 32.85
N ALA A 253 -19.50 -13.07 32.89
CA ALA A 253 -18.10 -12.66 32.74
C ALA A 253 -17.72 -12.26 31.29
N LEU A 254 -18.53 -12.67 30.31
CA LEU A 254 -18.44 -12.27 28.90
C LEU A 254 -19.42 -11.15 28.57
N GLY A 255 -19.65 -10.25 29.55
CA GLY A 255 -20.52 -9.09 29.45
C GLY A 255 -20.62 -8.51 28.05
N ASP A 256 -21.87 -8.49 27.58
CA ASP A 256 -22.45 -7.80 26.44
C ASP A 256 -21.57 -6.63 25.93
N THR A 257 -20.67 -6.91 24.99
CA THR A 257 -20.09 -5.87 24.15
C THR A 257 -21.09 -5.60 23.04
N PRO A 258 -21.75 -4.43 23.00
CA PRO A 258 -22.68 -4.12 21.94
C PRO A 258 -21.89 -4.02 20.63
N LEU A 259 -22.17 -4.92 19.68
CA LEU A 259 -21.80 -4.74 18.28
C LEU A 259 -22.64 -3.57 17.75
N SER A 260 -22.18 -2.34 18.01
CA SER A 260 -22.72 -1.15 17.39
C SER A 260 -22.34 -1.15 15.91
N GLU A 261 -23.30 -1.55 15.06
CA GLU A 261 -23.39 -1.08 13.68
C GLU A 261 -23.32 0.45 13.69
N THR A 262 -22.15 0.99 13.37
CA THR A 262 -22.01 2.41 13.02
C THR A 262 -21.69 2.47 11.54
N SER A 263 -22.75 2.64 10.76
CA SER A 263 -22.68 3.21 9.42
C SER A 263 -22.27 4.69 9.55
N MET A 264 -21.06 5.06 9.16
CA MET A 264 -20.74 6.43 8.73
C MET A 264 -19.41 6.45 7.94
N SER A 265 -19.58 6.59 6.62
CA SER A 265 -18.85 7.46 5.68
C SER A 265 -17.40 7.89 5.93
N ASP A 266 -16.65 7.73 4.83
CA ASP A 266 -15.58 8.58 4.28
C ASP A 266 -14.12 8.40 4.73
N ASP A 267 -13.36 7.99 3.71
CA ASP A 267 -12.03 8.45 3.28
C ASP A 267 -10.74 8.03 4.02
N VAL A 268 -9.76 7.78 3.14
CA VAL A 268 -8.29 7.81 3.30
C VAL A 268 -7.57 6.46 3.37
N ASP A 269 -6.96 6.13 2.23
CA ASP A 269 -5.74 5.36 1.98
C ASP A 269 -4.89 4.97 3.20
N THR A 270 -4.38 3.72 3.25
CA THR A 270 -2.93 3.46 3.26
C THR A 270 -2.60 2.00 2.96
N SER A 271 -1.74 1.84 1.97
CA SER A 271 -1.01 0.67 1.52
C SER A 271 -0.09 -0.01 2.55
N SER A 272 0.04 -1.34 2.39
CA SER A 272 1.31 -2.10 2.27
C SER A 272 2.33 -2.17 3.43
N ASN A 273 2.56 -3.40 3.92
CA ASN A 273 3.84 -4.15 3.82
C ASN A 273 3.62 -5.58 4.34
N GLY A 274 4.08 -6.66 3.72
CA GLY A 274 5.23 -6.83 2.85
C GLY A 274 6.23 -7.78 3.52
N HIS A 275 5.93 -9.09 3.53
CA HIS A 275 6.82 -10.12 4.07
C HIS A 275 7.92 -10.45 3.04
N ILE A 276 9.18 -10.22 3.44
CA ILE A 276 10.39 -10.42 2.65
C ILE A 276 10.86 -11.87 2.83
N ASP A 277 10.86 -12.64 1.74
CA ASP A 277 11.50 -13.95 1.65
C ASP A 277 13.01 -13.79 1.38
N THR A 278 13.84 -14.48 2.16
CA THR A 278 15.30 -14.46 2.05
C THR A 278 15.80 -15.82 1.56
N GLY A 279 15.76 -16.01 0.24
CA GLY A 279 16.34 -17.14 -0.46
C GLY A 279 17.76 -16.84 -0.96
N GLU A 280 18.75 -17.23 -0.16
CA GLU A 280 20.06 -17.77 -0.52
C GLU A 280 20.48 -17.69 -2.03
N LEU A 281 21.39 -16.78 -2.35
CA LEU A 281 22.12 -16.72 -3.63
C LEU A 281 23.58 -17.13 -3.41
N ASP A 282 23.93 -18.27 -3.99
CA ASP A 282 25.23 -18.94 -3.98
C ASP A 282 26.30 -18.10 -4.70
N LEU A 283 27.17 -17.44 -3.93
CA LEU A 283 28.09 -16.38 -4.40
C LEU A 283 29.41 -16.89 -5.01
N THR A 284 29.56 -18.19 -5.29
CA THR A 284 30.83 -18.75 -5.78
C THR A 284 30.96 -18.84 -7.31
N GLN A 285 29.91 -18.55 -8.08
CA GLN A 285 29.91 -18.77 -9.53
C GLN A 285 29.91 -17.52 -10.43
N ALA A 286 29.93 -16.31 -9.86
CA ALA A 286 29.71 -15.07 -10.61
C ALA A 286 30.97 -14.22 -10.91
N MET A 287 32.19 -14.68 -10.58
CA MET A 287 33.41 -13.89 -10.82
C MET A 287 34.18 -14.22 -12.13
N ASP A 288 33.70 -15.14 -12.97
CA ASP A 288 34.48 -15.58 -14.15
C ASP A 288 33.95 -15.05 -15.51
N ARG A 289 33.10 -14.03 -15.52
CA ARG A 289 32.63 -13.41 -16.77
C ARG A 289 32.35 -11.92 -16.64
N VAL A 290 33.39 -11.08 -16.67
CA VAL A 290 33.30 -9.76 -17.30
C VAL A 290 34.65 -9.41 -17.93
N ASP A 291 34.67 -9.40 -19.26
CA ASP A 291 35.66 -8.78 -20.13
C ASP A 291 35.95 -7.32 -19.71
N ALA A 292 37.23 -7.00 -19.48
CA ALA A 292 37.69 -5.61 -19.29
C ALA A 292 38.32 -5.09 -20.59
N PRO A 293 37.92 -3.91 -21.11
CA PRO A 293 38.60 -3.28 -22.23
C PRO A 293 39.86 -2.54 -21.76
N ASP A 294 40.92 -2.71 -22.55
CA ASP A 294 42.28 -2.19 -22.36
C ASP A 294 42.31 -0.65 -22.57
N LEU A 295 42.81 0.09 -21.57
CA LEU A 295 43.11 1.53 -21.69
C LEU A 295 44.53 1.82 -21.14
N PRO A 296 45.31 2.69 -21.82
CA PRO A 296 46.75 2.73 -21.68
C PRO A 296 47.23 3.51 -20.44
N VAL A 297 48.17 2.91 -19.69
CA VAL A 297 48.86 3.53 -18.56
C VAL A 297 49.88 4.55 -19.06
N ARG A 298 49.63 5.83 -18.79
CA ARG A 298 50.54 6.96 -19.04
C ARG A 298 51.18 7.41 -17.72
N GLY A 299 52.50 7.32 -17.62
CA GLY A 299 53.31 8.16 -16.74
C GLY A 299 54.04 7.46 -15.59
N GLN A 300 55.21 6.87 -15.87
CA GLN A 300 56.30 6.83 -14.89
C GLN A 300 57.01 8.20 -14.86
N PRO A 301 57.42 8.67 -13.68
CA PRO A 301 58.63 9.48 -13.60
C PRO A 301 59.62 8.92 -12.56
N GLY A 302 60.84 8.69 -13.04
CA GLY A 302 62.05 8.99 -12.26
C GLY A 302 62.66 7.84 -11.47
N ASP A 303 63.57 7.10 -12.12
CA ASP A 303 64.68 6.47 -11.42
C ASP A 303 65.97 6.66 -12.24
N GLU A 304 66.68 7.76 -11.98
CA GLU A 304 68.08 7.95 -12.38
C GLU A 304 68.85 8.58 -11.22
N THR A 305 69.50 7.70 -10.45
CA THR A 305 70.80 7.83 -9.75
C THR A 305 71.11 9.04 -8.88
N PRO A 306 71.84 8.80 -7.78
CA PRO A 306 73.08 9.56 -7.61
C PRO A 306 74.30 8.66 -7.41
N SER A 307 75.39 9.17 -7.97
CA SER A 307 76.76 8.68 -7.93
C SER A 307 77.45 8.94 -6.58
N SER A 308 78.52 8.17 -6.34
CA SER A 308 79.63 8.35 -5.39
C SER A 308 79.43 7.94 -3.92
N ASN A 309 80.08 6.84 -3.51
CA ASN A 309 81.45 6.87 -2.96
C ASN A 309 82.08 5.47 -3.01
#